data_AF-A0AAN8SP56-F1
#
_entry.id   AF-A0AAN8SP56-F1
#
_cell.length_a   1.000
_cell.length_b   1.000
_cell.length_c   1.000
_cell.angle_alpha   90.00
_cell.angle_beta   90.00
_cell.angle_gamma   90.00
#
_symmetry.space_group_name_H-M   'P 1'
#
loop_
_entity.id
_entity.type
_entity.pdbx_description
1 polymer ?
#
loop_
_entity_poly.entity_id
_entity_poly.type
_entity_poly.pdbx_seq_one_letter_code
_entity_poly.pdbx_strand_id
1 'polypeptide(L)' 'MDAPQSLQPVCGQEALDLLNCTTESPYDKEKCQRLLEALRQCVINKKVKKFSLSDPRIGKPEGSNEKRS' A
#
# COMPACT_ATOMS: atom_id res chain seq x y z
N MET A 1 21.68 1.92 12.27
CA MET A 1 20.82 1.14 11.34
C MET A 1 19.81 2.12 10.78
N ASP A 2 20.12 2.73 9.64
CA ASP A 2 19.21 3.66 8.96
C ASP A 2 18.37 2.80 7.99
N ALA A 3 17.17 2.41 8.43
CA ALA A 3 16.21 1.78 7.52
C ALA A 3 15.87 2.83 6.46
N PRO A 4 15.83 2.48 5.16
CA PRO A 4 15.42 3.44 4.14
C PRO A 4 14.09 4.00 4.60
N GLN A 5 14.02 5.33 4.78
CA GLN A 5 12.79 6.04 5.04
C GLN A 5 11.87 5.72 3.87
N SER A 6 11.10 4.65 4.02
CA SER A 6 10.27 4.09 2.98
C SER A 6 9.30 5.21 2.65
N LEU A 7 9.40 5.73 1.44
CA LEU A 7 8.43 6.67 0.89
C LEU A 7 7.05 6.07 1.15
N GLN A 8 6.38 6.58 2.18
CA GLN A 8 5.09 6.07 2.60
C GLN A 8 4.18 6.17 1.38
N PRO A 9 3.55 5.06 0.95
CA PRO A 9 2.70 5.09 -0.23
C PRO A 9 1.60 6.13 -0.01
N VAL A 10 1.32 6.91 -1.04
CA VAL A 10 0.30 7.97 -0.98
C VAL A 10 -1.04 7.34 -0.60
N CYS A 11 -1.65 7.83 0.49
CA CYS A 11 -2.87 7.29 1.09
C CYS A 11 -2.78 5.83 1.59
N GLY A 12 -1.55 5.37 1.87
CA GLY A 12 -1.29 3.99 2.31
C GLY A 12 -1.84 3.68 3.69
N GLN A 13 -1.84 4.66 4.60
CA GLN A 13 -2.39 4.49 5.94
C GLN A 13 -3.91 4.29 5.88
N GLU A 14 -4.62 5.13 5.14
CA GLU A 14 -6.08 5.02 4.98
C GLU A 14 -6.48 3.70 4.31
N ALA A 15 -5.69 3.24 3.34
CA ALA A 15 -5.89 1.94 2.71
C ALA A 15 -5.67 0.78 3.70
N LEU A 16 -4.62 0.86 4.51
CA LEU A 16 -4.33 -0.14 5.53
C LEU A 16 -5.44 -0.20 6.59
N ASP A 17 -5.91 0.94 7.07
CA ASP A 17 -6.99 1.01 8.06
C ASP A 17 -8.29 0.42 7.52
N LEU A 18 -8.63 0.72 6.26
CA LEU A 18 -9.79 0.13 5.60
C LEU A 18 -9.65 -1.40 5.46
N LEU A 19 -8.48 -1.89 5.03
CA LEU A 19 -8.21 -3.33 4.94
C LEU A 19 -8.35 -4.00 6.30
N ASN A 20 -7.77 -3.43 7.35
CA ASN A 20 -7.89 -3.94 8.71
C ASN A 20 -9.35 -3.98 9.17
N CYS A 21 -10.14 -2.95 8.87
CA CYS A 21 -11.58 -2.93 9.18
C CYS A 21 -12.34 -4.11 8.58
N THR A 22 -12.01 -4.53 7.34
CA THR A 22 -12.65 -5.70 6.72
C THR A 22 -12.33 -7.02 7.40
N THR A 23 -11.25 -7.09 8.19
CA THR A 23 -10.87 -8.28 8.95
C THR A 23 -11.46 -8.31 10.36
N GLU A 24 -12.04 -7.20 10.82
CA GLU A 24 -12.64 -7.12 12.14
C GLU A 24 -13.88 -8.02 12.26
N SER A 25 -14.04 -8.63 13.42
CA SER A 25 -15.19 -9.45 13.77
C SER A 25 -15.68 -9.07 15.17
N PRO A 26 -16.93 -8.56 15.31
CA PRO A 26 -17.95 -8.44 14.27
C PRO A 26 -17.63 -7.35 13.23
N TYR A 27 -18.09 -7.56 12.00
CA TYR A 27 -17.93 -6.59 10.92
C TYR A 27 -18.78 -5.36 11.18
N ASP A 28 -18.13 -4.20 11.27
CA ASP A 28 -18.78 -2.89 11.43
C ASP A 28 -18.81 -2.15 10.09
N LYS A 29 -19.96 -2.23 9.42
CA LYS A 29 -20.18 -1.61 8.11
C LYS A 29 -20.03 -0.09 8.15
N GLU A 30 -20.53 0.56 9.19
CA GLU A 30 -20.50 2.03 9.30
C GLU A 30 -19.08 2.52 9.53
N LYS A 31 -18.31 1.83 10.37
CA LYS A 31 -16.89 2.11 10.59
C LYS A 31 -16.10 1.97 9.29
N CYS A 32 -16.25 0.86 8.57
CA CYS A 32 -15.52 0.66 7.31
C CYS A 32 -15.96 1.66 6.23
N GLN A 33 -17.22 2.07 6.22
CA GLN A 33 -17.70 3.12 5.30
C GLN A 33 -17.03 4.47 5.57
N ARG A 34 -16.86 4.87 6.84
CA ARG A 34 -16.13 6.11 7.19
C ARG A 34 -14.67 6.06 6.77
N LEU A 35 -14.01 4.91 6.93
CA LEU A 35 -12.62 4.71 6.49
C LEU A 35 -12.49 4.76 4.96
N LEU A 36 -13.48 4.23 4.23
CA LEU A 36 -13.55 4.34 2.78
C LEU A 36 -13.69 5.81 2.33
N GLU A 37 -14.52 6.60 3.01
CA GLU A 37 -14.64 8.03 2.71
C GLU A 37 -13.33 8.78 2.96
N ALA A 38 -12.64 8.49 4.07
CA ALA A 38 -11.32 9.06 4.37
C ALA A 38 -10.29 8.73 3.27
N LEU A 39 -10.22 7.45 2.85
CA LEU A 39 -9.36 7.03 1.74
C LEU A 39 -9.70 7.79 0.44
N ARG A 40 -10.99 7.92 0.11
CA ARG A 40 -11.44 8.66 -1.07
C ARG A 40 -11.03 10.13 -1.02
N GLN A 41 -11.16 10.78 0.13
CA GLN A 41 -10.72 12.16 0.33
C GLN A 41 -9.21 12.31 0.14
N CYS A 42 -8.41 11.39 0.69
CA CYS A 42 -6.96 11.41 0.49
C CYS A 42 -6.58 11.30 -0.99
N VAL A 43 -7.18 10.35 -1.72
CA VAL A 43 -6.91 10.11 -3.16
C VAL A 43 -7.21 11.34 -4.00
N ILE A 44 -8.35 11.98 -3.75
CA ILE A 44 -8.77 13.21 -4.45
C ILE A 44 -7.80 14.36 -4.13
N ASN A 45 -7.49 14.58 -2.85
CA ASN A 45 -6.62 15.66 -2.41
C ASN A 45 -5.18 15.51 -2.90
N LYS A 46 -4.68 14.28 -2.97
CA LYS A 46 -3.32 13.97 -3.46
C LYS A 46 -3.27 13.77 -4.98
N LYS A 47 -4.39 13.92 -5.70
CA LYS A 47 -4.51 13.78 -7.16
C LYS A 47 -3.94 12.45 -7.67
N VAL A 48 -4.15 11.37 -6.92
CA VAL A 48 -3.69 10.04 -7.32
C VAL A 48 -4.52 9.60 -8.52
N LYS A 49 -3.86 9.36 -9.67
CA LYS A 49 -4.55 9.02 -10.92
C LYS A 49 -4.94 7.55 -10.98
N LYS A 50 -4.02 6.64 -10.63
CA LYS A 50 -4.23 5.19 -10.64
C LYS A 50 -3.31 4.53 -9.62
N PHE A 51 -3.82 3.47 -8.99
CA PHE A 51 -3.01 2.50 -8.27
C PHE A 51 -2.74 1.32 -9.19
N SER A 52 -1.50 0.86 -9.22
CA SER A 52 -1.10 -0.35 -9.93
C SER A 52 -0.52 -1.31 -8.91
N LEU A 53 -0.93 -2.58 -8.94
CA LEU A 53 -0.19 -3.62 -8.25
C LEU A 53 1.15 -3.76 -9.01
N SER A 54 2.27 -3.53 -8.32
CA SER A 54 3.59 -3.69 -8.92
C SER A 54 3.69 -5.08 -9.55
N ASP A 55 4.13 -5.14 -10.81
CA ASP A 55 4.41 -6.41 -11.49
C ASP A 55 5.52 -7.11 -10.68
N PRO A 56 5.34 -8.39 -10.26
CA PRO A 56 6.32 -9.13 -9.45
C PRO A 56 7.70 -9.29 -10.12
N ARG A 57 7.87 -8.83 -11.36
CA ARG A 57 9.15 -8.79 -12.08
C ARG A 57 10.04 -7.58 -11.72
N ILE A 58 9.51 -6.54 -11.09
CA ILE A 58 10.32 -5.38 -10.62
C ILE A 58 10.78 -5.67 -9.19
N GLY A 59 11.64 -6.68 -9.06
CA GLY A 59 12.11 -7.19 -7.77
C GLY A 59 13.25 -8.21 -7.87
N LYS A 60 13.97 -8.27 -9.01
CA LYS A 60 15.27 -8.93 -9.04
C LYS A 60 16.36 -7.87 -8.93
N PRO A 61 17.14 -7.82 -7.83
CA PRO A 61 18.48 -7.28 -7.94
C PRO A 61 19.25 -8.16 -8.93
N GLU A 62 19.47 -7.64 -10.13
CA GLU A 62 20.43 -8.15 -11.12
C GLU A 62 21.81 -8.22 -10.46
N GLY A 63 22.41 -9.42 -10.48
CA GLY A 63 23.71 -9.66 -9.85
C GLY A 63 24.09 -11.14 -9.77
N SER A 64 23.73 -11.96 -10.76
CA SER A 64 24.28 -13.31 -10.88
C SER A 64 25.69 -13.24 -11.47
N ASN A 65 26.72 -13.12 -10.64
CA ASN A 65 28.08 -13.42 -11.08
C ASN A 65 28.26 -14.94 -11.11
N GLU A 66 27.94 -15.54 -12.25
CA GLU A 66 28.48 -16.85 -12.62
C GLU A 66 29.97 -16.67 -12.96
N LYS A 67 30.84 -17.00 -12.01
CA LYS A 67 32.26 -17.22 -12.30
C LYS A 67 32.65 -18.63 -11.87
N ARG A 68 32.60 -19.50 -12.88
CA ARG A 68 33.36 -20.74 -13.02
C ARG A 68 34.72 -20.68 -12.32
N SER A 69 34.96 -21.59 -11.39
CA SER A 69 36.27 -22.16 -11.03
C SER A 69 36.06 -23.55 -10.49
#